data_AF-A0A397JCW7-F1
#
_entry.id   AF-A0A397JCW7-F1
#
_cell.length_a   1.000
_cell.length_b   1.000
_cell.length_c   1.000
_cell.angle_alpha   90.00
_cell.angle_beta   90.00
_cell.angle_gamma   90.00
#
_symmetry.space_group_name_H-M   'P 1'
#
loop_
_entity.id
_entity.type
_entity.pdbx_description
1 polymer ?
#
loop_
_entity_poly.entity_id
_entity_poly.type
_entity_poly.pdbx_seq_one_letter_code
_entity_poly.pdbx_strand_id
1 'polypeptide(L)'
;MITGFPPYPDIPHDKDLAIKICNGLRPKIPFHTPKLITRMIMRCWDARVTHRPTFRELYYELDKYSEDYNDYLREGKNKDSEIVIQIKKAEEFSANQESNNATTTTTTTTTTPLNYQTHPQAIYTSRLLNYAKLPKPKNEENFEKELEELTESMSLA
;
A
#
# COMPACT_ATOMS: atom_id res chain seq x y z
N MET A 1 8.77 0.55 -0.48
CA MET A 1 8.37 -0.68 0.25
C MET A 1 7.25 -1.45 -0.44
N ILE A 2 6.12 -0.85 -0.86
CA ILE A 2 5.21 -1.54 -1.82
C ILE A 2 5.53 -1.14 -3.26
N THR A 3 5.39 0.15 -3.60
CA THR A 3 5.63 0.64 -4.97
C THR A 3 7.07 1.13 -5.20
N GLY A 4 7.80 1.43 -4.12
CA GLY A 4 9.11 2.06 -4.19
C GLY A 4 9.08 3.56 -4.51
N PHE A 5 7.93 4.13 -4.87
CA PHE A 5 7.76 5.56 -5.12
C PHE A 5 7.35 6.32 -3.85
N PRO A 6 7.80 7.56 -3.70
CA PRO A 6 7.26 8.43 -2.68
C PRO A 6 5.79 8.79 -3.01
N PRO A 7 4.97 9.14 -2.02
CA PRO A 7 3.59 9.57 -2.28
C PRO A 7 3.58 10.90 -3.03
N TYR A 8 2.66 11.02 -3.98
CA TYR A 8 2.39 12.28 -4.72
C TYR A 8 3.61 12.89 -5.44
N PRO A 9 4.42 12.10 -6.17
CA PRO A 9 5.67 12.60 -6.77
C PRO A 9 5.47 13.67 -7.82
N ASP A 10 4.33 13.65 -8.50
CA ASP A 10 4.01 14.42 -9.69
C ASP A 10 3.28 15.73 -9.39
N ILE A 11 3.00 16.06 -8.13
CA ILE A 11 2.20 17.23 -7.74
C ILE A 11 2.90 18.11 -6.70
N PRO A 12 2.64 19.44 -6.70
CA PRO A 12 3.13 20.33 -5.65
C PRO A 12 2.69 19.89 -4.26
N HIS A 13 3.59 19.96 -3.29
CA HIS A 13 3.23 19.78 -1.88
C HIS A 13 2.80 21.12 -1.29
N ASP A 14 1.62 21.59 -1.64
CA ASP A 14 1.10 22.89 -1.21
C ASP A 14 -0.23 22.75 -0.42
N LYS A 15 -0.92 23.88 -0.25
CA LYS A 15 -2.21 23.92 0.44
C LYS A 15 -3.29 23.14 -0.32
N ASP A 16 -3.23 23.11 -1.64
CA ASP A 16 -4.24 22.45 -2.46
C ASP A 16 -4.13 20.93 -2.33
N LEU A 17 -2.91 20.39 -2.30
CA LEU A 17 -2.70 18.99 -1.96
C LEU A 17 -3.21 18.67 -0.55
N ALA A 18 -2.94 19.52 0.44
CA ALA A 18 -3.45 19.31 1.79
C ALA A 18 -4.99 19.28 1.83
N ILE A 19 -5.66 20.17 1.10
CA ILE A 19 -7.13 20.18 0.96
C ILE A 19 -7.62 18.89 0.29
N LYS A 20 -6.97 18.42 -0.77
CA LYS A 20 -7.33 17.15 -1.43
C LYS A 20 -7.20 15.97 -0.48
N ILE A 21 -6.13 15.90 0.32
CA ILE A 21 -5.93 14.85 1.34
C ILE A 21 -7.02 14.89 2.42
N CYS A 22 -7.36 16.09 2.92
CA CYS A 22 -8.48 16.26 3.84
C CYS A 22 -9.81 15.81 3.22
N ASN A 23 -9.99 15.99 1.92
CA ASN A 23 -11.19 15.57 1.20
C ASN A 23 -11.20 14.09 0.77
N GLY A 24 -10.22 13.29 1.20
CA GLY A 24 -10.21 11.84 1.00
C GLY A 24 -9.14 11.34 0.03
N LEU A 25 -8.36 12.21 -0.62
CA LEU A 25 -7.28 11.75 -1.49
C LEU A 25 -6.28 10.89 -0.71
N ARG A 26 -5.97 9.70 -1.22
CA ARG A 26 -4.94 8.79 -0.71
C ARG A 26 -4.01 8.33 -1.85
N PRO A 27 -2.77 7.91 -1.54
CA PRO A 27 -1.92 7.25 -2.53
C PRO A 27 -2.62 6.00 -3.10
N LYS A 28 -2.44 5.76 -4.41
CA LYS A 28 -2.96 4.54 -5.04
C LYS A 28 -2.18 3.32 -4.57
N ILE A 29 -2.88 2.28 -4.16
CA ILE A 29 -2.30 0.97 -3.84
C ILE A 29 -2.35 0.14 -5.14
N PRO A 30 -1.23 -0.46 -5.60
CA PRO A 30 -1.27 -1.34 -6.77
C PRO A 30 -2.22 -2.53 -6.52
N PHE A 31 -3.01 -2.89 -7.53
CA PHE A 31 -4.00 -3.95 -7.40
C PHE A 31 -3.41 -5.35 -7.11
N HIS A 32 -2.13 -5.57 -7.44
CA HIS A 32 -1.43 -6.82 -7.13
C HIS A 32 -0.88 -6.86 -5.69
N THR A 33 -1.06 -5.80 -4.90
CA THR A 33 -0.70 -5.80 -3.48
C THR A 33 -1.58 -6.82 -2.75
N PRO A 34 -1.02 -7.69 -1.89
CA PRO A 34 -1.81 -8.60 -1.08
C PRO A 34 -2.95 -7.86 -0.35
N LYS A 35 -4.19 -8.34 -0.49
CA LYS A 35 -5.39 -7.73 0.10
C LYS A 35 -5.27 -7.52 1.60
N LEU A 36 -4.61 -8.42 2.33
CA LEU A 36 -4.32 -8.27 3.77
C LEU A 36 -3.51 -6.99 4.04
N ILE A 37 -2.50 -6.73 3.22
CA ILE A 37 -1.67 -5.53 3.30
C ILE A 37 -2.46 -4.29 2.84
N THR A 38 -3.25 -4.39 1.78
CA THR A 38 -4.14 -3.31 1.31
C THR A 38 -5.10 -2.87 2.42
N ARG A 39 -5.78 -3.81 3.09
CA ARG A 39 -6.66 -3.54 4.23
C ARG A 39 -5.93 -2.86 5.37
N MET A 40 -4.73 -3.32 5.71
CA MET A 40 -3.90 -2.72 6.75
C MET A 40 -3.59 -1.25 6.44
N ILE A 41 -3.13 -0.95 5.21
CA ILE A 41 -2.86 0.41 4.75
C ILE A 41 -4.12 1.26 4.84
N MET A 42 -5.27 0.72 4.41
CA MET A 42 -6.54 1.43 4.45
C MET A 42 -6.98 1.81 5.86
N ARG A 43 -6.87 0.89 6.81
CA ARG A 43 -7.18 1.15 8.24
C ARG A 43 -6.27 2.22 8.84
N CYS A 44 -4.98 2.26 8.45
CA CYS A 44 -4.02 3.25 8.98
C CYS A 44 -4.39 4.70 8.64
N TRP A 45 -5.02 4.95 7.50
CA TRP A 45 -5.30 6.31 7.01
C TRP A 45 -6.78 6.69 7.01
N ASP A 46 -7.63 5.94 7.73
CA ASP A 46 -9.03 6.27 7.96
C ASP A 46 -9.15 7.68 8.55
N ALA A 47 -10.05 8.50 8.03
CA ALA A 47 -10.30 9.85 8.52
C ALA A 47 -10.80 9.84 9.98
N ARG A 48 -11.48 8.76 10.41
CA ARG A 48 -11.93 8.56 11.78
C ARG A 48 -10.78 8.00 12.61
N VAL A 49 -10.23 8.83 13.50
CA VAL A 49 -9.09 8.45 14.36
C VAL A 49 -9.38 7.20 15.18
N THR A 50 -10.62 7.01 15.63
CA THR A 50 -11.04 5.84 16.43
C THR A 50 -11.06 4.53 15.66
N HIS A 51 -11.02 4.56 14.32
CA HIS A 51 -11.00 3.36 13.47
C HIS A 51 -9.57 2.95 13.06
N ARG A 52 -8.57 3.80 13.36
CA ARG A 52 -7.18 3.50 13.06
C ARG A 52 -6.65 2.45 14.04
N PRO A 53 -5.86 1.48 13.55
CA PRO A 53 -5.23 0.50 14.41
C PRO A 53 -4.16 1.18 15.26
N THR A 54 -4.00 0.67 16.46
CA THR A 54 -2.84 0.97 17.31
C THR A 54 -1.59 0.32 16.72
N PHE A 55 -0.41 0.86 17.06
CA PHE A 55 0.86 0.22 16.69
C PHE A 55 0.98 -1.21 17.19
N ARG A 56 0.37 -1.53 18.34
CA ARG A 56 0.38 -2.87 18.91
C ARG A 56 -0.42 -3.86 18.05
N GLU A 57 -1.59 -3.45 17.58
CA GLU A 57 -2.40 -4.27 16.65
C GLU A 57 -1.67 -4.47 15.32
N LEU A 58 -1.11 -3.39 14.75
CA LEU A 58 -0.30 -3.47 13.52
C LEU A 58 0.89 -4.42 13.68
N TYR A 59 1.59 -4.35 14.81
CA TYR A 59 2.72 -5.20 15.10
C TYR A 59 2.32 -6.68 15.07
N TYR A 60 1.32 -7.09 15.86
CA TYR A 60 0.92 -8.49 15.91
C TYR A 60 0.38 -9.01 14.58
N GLU A 61 -0.34 -8.18 13.83
CA GLU A 61 -0.87 -8.57 12.52
C GLU A 61 0.27 -8.78 11.51
N LEU A 62 1.24 -7.87 11.44
CA LEU A 62 2.42 -7.98 10.56
C LEU A 62 3.38 -9.10 11.00
N ASP A 63 3.58 -9.28 12.30
CA ASP A 63 4.44 -10.32 12.86
C ASP A 63 3.91 -11.71 12.49
N LYS A 64 2.60 -11.94 12.67
CA LYS A 64 1.94 -13.17 12.22
C LYS A 64 2.12 -13.41 10.72
N TYR A 65 1.92 -12.38 9.89
CA TYR A 65 2.12 -12.50 8.45
C TYR A 65 3.56 -12.87 8.09
N SER A 66 4.52 -12.28 8.80
CA SER A 66 5.93 -12.60 8.65
C SER A 66 6.25 -14.03 9.07
N GLU A 67 5.72 -14.50 10.20
CA GLU A 67 5.88 -15.87 10.68
C GLU A 67 5.30 -16.88 9.68
N ASP A 68 4.05 -16.69 9.25
CA ASP A 68 3.37 -17.56 8.29
C ASP A 68 4.16 -17.70 6.99
N TYR A 69 4.66 -16.59 6.44
CA TYR A 69 5.45 -16.60 5.22
C TYR A 69 6.86 -17.16 5.41
N ASN A 70 7.51 -16.89 6.55
CA ASN A 70 8.84 -17.44 6.86
C ASN A 70 8.79 -18.97 7.03
N ASP A 71 7.79 -19.49 7.73
CA ASP A 71 7.57 -20.93 7.90
C ASP A 71 7.28 -21.61 6.56
N TYR A 72 6.54 -20.93 5.68
CA TYR A 72 6.35 -21.38 4.30
C TYR A 72 7.67 -21.45 3.54
N LEU A 73 8.49 -20.39 3.55
CA LEU A 73 9.75 -20.37 2.80
C LEU A 73 10.76 -21.39 3.31
N ARG A 74 10.85 -21.58 4.64
CA ARG A 74 11.88 -22.44 5.26
C ARG A 74 11.47 -23.92 5.30
N GLU A 75 10.21 -24.18 5.58
CA GLU A 75 9.73 -25.53 5.92
C GLU A 75 8.59 -26.00 5.02
N GLY A 76 8.08 -25.15 4.13
CA GLY A 76 6.92 -25.46 3.29
C GLY A 76 5.62 -25.61 4.09
N LYS A 77 5.56 -25.09 5.31
CA LYS A 77 4.37 -25.01 6.17
C LYS A 77 3.46 -23.84 5.74
N ASN A 78 2.29 -23.71 6.36
CA ASN A 78 1.37 -22.56 6.19
C ASN A 78 1.06 -22.19 4.72
N LYS A 79 1.12 -23.17 3.80
CA LYS A 79 0.83 -22.98 2.36
C LYS A 79 -0.57 -22.45 2.11
N ASP A 80 -1.47 -22.80 3.01
CA ASP A 80 -2.90 -22.54 2.99
C ASP A 80 -3.22 -21.22 3.70
N SER A 81 -2.23 -20.57 4.33
CA SER A 81 -2.44 -19.27 4.96
C SER A 81 -2.74 -18.21 3.89
N GLU A 82 -3.69 -17.34 4.20
CA GLU A 82 -4.17 -16.34 3.24
C GLU A 82 -3.05 -15.41 2.77
N ILE A 83 -2.10 -15.06 3.65
CA ILE A 83 -0.94 -14.22 3.29
C ILE A 83 -0.02 -14.92 2.29
N VAL A 84 0.29 -16.20 2.49
CA VAL A 84 1.14 -16.97 1.58
C VAL A 84 0.46 -17.12 0.22
N ILE A 85 -0.85 -17.39 0.20
CA ILE A 85 -1.64 -17.50 -1.03
C ILE A 85 -1.62 -16.16 -1.80
N GLN A 86 -1.86 -15.04 -1.12
CA GLN A 86 -1.89 -13.73 -1.75
C GLN A 86 -0.51 -13.28 -2.28
N ILE A 87 0.58 -13.55 -1.54
CA ILE A 87 1.94 -13.24 -1.98
C ILE A 87 2.29 -14.05 -3.23
N LYS A 88 2.01 -15.35 -3.27
CA LYS A 88 2.24 -16.18 -4.47
C LYS A 88 1.50 -15.65 -5.69
N LYS A 89 0.22 -15.28 -5.54
CA LYS A 89 -0.56 -14.68 -6.63
C LYS A 89 0.09 -13.38 -7.14
N ALA A 90 0.65 -12.57 -6.25
CA ALA A 90 1.36 -11.35 -6.63
C ALA A 90 2.68 -11.65 -7.36
N GLU A 91 3.45 -12.65 -6.91
CA GLU A 91 4.69 -13.11 -7.55
C GLU A 91 4.41 -13.68 -8.96
N GLU A 92 3.38 -14.52 -9.11
CA GLU A 92 2.93 -15.06 -10.40
C GLU A 92 2.51 -13.94 -11.36
N PHE A 93 1.80 -12.94 -10.86
CA PHE A 93 1.42 -11.77 -11.66
C PHE A 93 2.66 -11.03 -12.18
N SER A 94 3.67 -10.81 -11.33
CA SER A 94 4.92 -10.15 -11.72
C SER A 94 5.67 -10.95 -12.79
N ALA A 95 5.82 -12.27 -12.60
CA ALA A 95 6.49 -13.14 -13.55
C ALA A 95 5.79 -13.15 -14.93
N ASN A 96 4.46 -13.10 -14.95
CA ASN A 96 3.68 -13.04 -16.18
C ASN A 96 3.80 -11.68 -16.91
N GLN A 97 4.09 -10.58 -16.23
CA GLN A 97 4.37 -9.31 -16.92
C GLN A 97 5.75 -9.32 -17.60
N GLU A 98 6.75 -9.91 -16.96
CA GLU A 98 8.11 -10.01 -17.51
C GLU A 98 8.16 -10.87 -18.78
N SER A 99 7.42 -11.99 -18.80
CA SER A 99 7.35 -12.88 -19.97
C SER A 99 6.64 -12.24 -21.17
N ASN A 100 5.64 -11.38 -20.94
CA ASN A 100 4.96 -10.63 -22.00
C ASN A 100 5.77 -9.42 -22.52
N ASN A 101 6.72 -8.92 -21.73
CA ASN A 101 7.62 -7.82 -22.10
C ASN A 101 8.99 -8.31 -22.60
N ALA A 102 9.13 -9.61 -22.91
CA ALA A 102 10.36 -10.27 -23.30
C ALA A 102 10.88 -9.90 -24.72
N THR A 103 10.89 -8.61 -25.05
CA THR A 103 11.81 -8.03 -26.04
C THR A 103 12.97 -7.27 -25.39
N THR A 104 13.06 -7.11 -24.05
CA THR A 104 14.29 -6.52 -23.48
C THR A 104 14.64 -7.00 -22.07
N THR A 105 15.76 -7.72 -22.02
CA THR A 105 16.75 -7.86 -20.93
C THR A 105 16.57 -8.98 -19.89
N THR A 106 17.54 -9.89 -19.97
CA THR A 106 17.97 -10.93 -19.04
C THR A 106 18.33 -10.43 -17.64
N THR A 107 17.83 -11.16 -16.63
CA THR A 107 18.46 -11.53 -15.36
C THR A 107 19.48 -10.56 -14.75
N THR A 108 19.06 -9.79 -13.75
CA THR A 108 19.81 -9.47 -12.52
C THR A 108 18.92 -8.66 -11.58
N THR A 109 19.04 -8.91 -10.28
CA THR A 109 18.48 -8.16 -9.13
C THR A 109 19.05 -6.74 -9.06
N THR A 110 18.81 -5.97 -10.11
CA THR A 110 19.20 -4.57 -10.22
C THR A 110 17.94 -3.76 -10.04
N THR A 111 17.85 -3.00 -8.95
CA THR A 111 16.91 -1.89 -8.81
C THR A 111 17.01 -1.04 -10.06
N THR A 112 16.09 -1.22 -11.00
CA THR A 112 15.90 -0.31 -12.12
C THR A 112 15.81 1.08 -11.51
N PRO A 113 16.61 2.07 -11.95
CA PRO A 113 16.44 3.43 -11.51
C PRO A 113 15.00 3.80 -11.86
N LEU A 114 14.18 3.91 -10.81
CA LEU A 114 12.78 4.22 -10.92
C LEU A 114 12.73 5.62 -11.53
N ASN A 115 12.52 5.72 -12.84
CA ASN A 115 12.55 6.99 -13.57
C ASN A 115 11.21 7.71 -13.34
N TYR A 116 10.95 8.10 -12.08
CA TYR A 116 9.88 9.04 -11.78
C TYR A 116 10.46 10.44 -11.74
N GLN A 117 9.74 11.35 -12.39
CA GLN A 117 10.04 12.76 -12.30
C GLN A 117 9.29 13.33 -11.11
N THR A 118 10.02 13.89 -10.15
CA THR A 118 9.41 14.64 -9.05
C THR A 118 9.05 16.05 -9.50
N HIS A 119 7.88 16.53 -9.13
CA HIS A 119 7.51 17.92 -9.28
C HIS A 119 8.51 18.80 -8.49
N PRO A 120 9.00 19.94 -9.04
CA PRO A 120 9.99 20.79 -8.36
C PRO A 120 9.55 21.32 -6.98
N GLN A 121 8.23 21.33 -6.72
CA GLN A 121 7.62 21.74 -5.46
C GLN A 121 7.14 20.56 -4.59
N ALA A 122 7.48 19.32 -4.97
CA ALA A 122 7.30 18.16 -4.10
C ALA A 122 8.44 18.17 -3.06
N ILE A 123 8.07 18.18 -1.78
CA ILE A 123 9.01 18.29 -0.66
C ILE A 123 8.85 17.07 0.24
N TYR A 124 9.91 16.27 0.35
CA TYR A 124 9.98 15.05 1.16
C TYR A 124 10.82 15.21 2.44
N THR A 125 11.36 16.40 2.67
CA THR A 125 12.02 16.76 3.93
C THR A 125 11.02 17.38 4.89
N SER A 126 11.30 17.29 6.19
CA SER A 126 10.46 17.87 7.22
C SER A 126 10.33 19.40 7.06
N ARG A 127 9.10 19.91 7.19
CA ARG A 127 8.80 21.35 7.21
C ARG A 127 7.49 21.61 7.94
N LEU A 128 7.30 22.85 8.39
CA LEU A 128 6.05 23.27 9.00
C LEU A 128 4.95 23.42 7.94
N LEU A 129 3.81 22.76 8.15
CA LEU A 129 2.60 22.95 7.33
C LEU A 129 1.68 23.97 7.99
N ASN A 130 1.86 25.25 7.65
CA ASN A 130 1.02 26.33 8.17
C ASN A 130 -0.14 26.66 7.22
N TYR A 131 -1.09 25.74 7.08
CA TYR A 131 -2.29 25.95 6.29
C TYR A 131 -3.48 26.27 7.19
N ALA A 132 -3.85 27.55 7.28
CA ALA A 132 -5.05 27.95 8.00
C ALA A 132 -6.33 27.45 7.29
N LYS A 133 -7.32 27.04 8.09
CA LYS A 133 -8.69 26.70 7.66
C LYS A 133 -8.78 25.47 6.72
N LEU A 134 -8.06 24.39 7.01
CA LEU A 134 -8.26 23.12 6.31
C LEU A 134 -9.65 22.52 6.65
N PRO A 135 -10.31 21.84 5.69
CA PRO A 135 -11.56 21.14 5.97
C PRO A 135 -11.35 19.96 6.93
N LYS A 136 -12.43 19.53 7.59
CA LYS A 136 -12.38 18.31 8.40
C LYS A 136 -12.04 17.10 7.49
N PRO A 137 -11.07 16.26 7.88
CA PRO A 137 -10.76 15.05 7.12
C PRO A 137 -11.99 14.16 6.95
N LYS A 138 -12.19 13.66 5.73
CA LYS A 138 -13.18 12.63 5.40
C LYS A 138 -12.55 11.53 4.55
N ASN A 139 -13.17 10.36 4.56
CA ASN A 139 -12.85 9.29 3.62
C ASN A 139 -13.42 9.64 2.24
N GLU A 140 -12.87 9.05 1.19
CA GLU A 140 -13.50 9.07 -0.14
C GLU A 140 -14.80 8.25 -0.14
N GLU A 141 -15.66 8.49 -1.13
CA GLU A 141 -17.02 7.96 -1.17
C GLU A 141 -17.09 6.42 -1.10
N ASN A 142 -16.16 5.73 -1.77
CA ASN A 142 -16.14 4.26 -1.84
C ASN A 142 -15.34 3.59 -0.73
N PHE A 143 -14.71 4.36 0.17
CA PHE A 143 -13.75 3.82 1.13
C PHE A 143 -14.33 2.72 2.02
N GLU A 144 -15.53 2.93 2.58
CA GLU A 144 -16.16 1.94 3.48
C GLU A 144 -16.49 0.65 2.72
N LYS A 145 -17.03 0.78 1.50
CA LYS A 145 -17.37 -0.34 0.64
C LYS A 145 -16.14 -1.16 0.26
N GLU A 146 -15.07 -0.50 -0.15
CA GLU A 146 -13.81 -1.17 -0.49
C GLU A 146 -13.21 -1.89 0.73
N LEU A 147 -13.28 -1.27 1.91
CA LEU A 147 -12.79 -1.87 3.16
C LEU A 147 -13.63 -3.09 3.60
N GLU A 148 -14.95 -3.03 3.41
CA GLU A 148 -15.89 -4.12 3.66
C GLU A 148 -15.64 -5.29 2.70
N GLU A 149 -15.55 -5.03 1.38
CA GLU A 149 -15.24 -6.05 0.36
C GLU A 149 -13.91 -6.77 0.67
N LEU A 150 -12.89 -6.04 1.12
CA LEU A 150 -11.64 -6.63 1.58
C LEU A 150 -11.88 -7.54 2.79
N THR A 151 -12.64 -7.07 3.78
CA THR A 151 -12.94 -7.79 5.04
C THR A 151 -13.70 -9.08 4.82
N GLU A 152 -14.74 -9.05 3.98
CA GLU A 152 -15.53 -10.23 3.62
C GLU A 152 -14.69 -11.26 2.85
N SER A 153 -13.85 -10.80 1.93
CA SER A 153 -13.01 -11.70 1.11
C SER A 153 -12.03 -12.55 1.93
N MET A 154 -11.71 -12.15 3.16
CA MET A 154 -10.85 -12.92 4.07
C MET A 154 -11.63 -13.77 5.07
N SER A 155 -12.95 -13.56 5.20
CA SER A 155 -13.81 -14.36 6.10
C SER A 155 -14.35 -15.63 5.43
N LEU A 156 -14.15 -15.75 4.10
CA LEU A 156 -14.57 -16.87 3.27
C LEU A 156 -13.44 -17.85 2.92
N ALA A 157 -12.25 -17.67 3.52
CA ALA A 157 -11.05 -18.47 3.33
C ALA A 157 -10.79 -19.40 4.52
#